data_AF-R0CN77-F1
#
_entry.id   AF-R0CN77-F1
#
_cell.length_a   1.000
_cell.length_b   1.000
_cell.length_c   1.000
_cell.angle_alpha   90.00
_cell.angle_beta   90.00
_cell.angle_gamma   90.00
#
_symmetry.space_group_name_H-M   'P 1'
#
loop_
_entity.id
_entity.type
_entity.pdbx_description
1 polymer ?
#
loop_
_entity_poly.entity_id
_entity_poly.type
_entity_poly.pdbx_seq_one_letter_code
_entity_poly.pdbx_strand_id
1 'polypeptide(L)'
;MYNEFEDEIWESFLKAAVIENSLNETKDYPSEKEINSIILPEHYDWRMRKIIKHYRYRKNVEVPLRYGKKIASIVLLIMGISFTALLSSEEVRAACQNVIIHIYEKYIQFDFASTDSDTIGNLECTYLPDGYYLLESTKNEYRLQVIYKNDSEDIIELLVYFQNSTTYIDNEHYIVSDIHINGIQGKFFESTDTNFKNCIAWHTEQGDFRLSASLEKGIMIKIAENIK
;
A
#
# COMPACT_ATOMS: atom_id res chain seq x y z
N MET A 1 -79.87 10.12 -17.36
CA MET A 1 -80.32 11.52 -17.52
C MET A 1 -80.54 12.23 -16.19
N TYR A 2 -81.26 11.67 -15.20
CA TYR A 2 -81.44 12.34 -13.89
C TYR A 2 -80.14 12.42 -13.05
N ASN A 3 -79.38 11.32 -12.95
CA ASN A 3 -78.09 11.30 -12.22
C ASN A 3 -77.01 12.19 -12.85
N GLU A 4 -76.99 12.30 -14.18
CA GLU A 4 -75.98 13.04 -14.91
C GLU A 4 -76.14 14.56 -14.71
N PHE A 5 -77.38 15.03 -14.61
CA PHE A 5 -77.70 16.41 -14.28
C PHE A 5 -77.40 16.76 -12.81
N GLU A 6 -77.66 15.81 -11.90
CA GLU A 6 -77.34 15.99 -10.47
C GLU A 6 -75.83 16.03 -10.24
N ASP A 7 -75.07 15.15 -10.90
CA ASP A 7 -73.60 15.14 -10.85
C ASP A 7 -73.00 16.44 -11.39
N GLU A 8 -73.53 17.00 -12.48
CA GLU A 8 -73.07 18.27 -13.06
C GLU A 8 -73.33 19.47 -12.14
N ILE A 9 -74.46 19.46 -11.42
CA ILE A 9 -74.78 20.47 -10.40
C ILE A 9 -73.82 20.36 -9.21
N TRP A 10 -73.58 19.15 -8.70
CA TRP A 10 -72.64 18.93 -7.60
C TRP A 10 -71.21 19.30 -7.96
N GLU A 11 -70.76 18.97 -9.17
CA GLU A 11 -69.44 19.36 -9.67
C GLU A 11 -69.30 20.89 -9.77
N SER A 12 -70.35 21.56 -10.27
CA SER A 12 -70.40 23.03 -10.36
C SER A 12 -70.37 23.69 -8.98
N PHE A 13 -71.10 23.12 -8.01
CA PHE A 13 -71.09 23.61 -6.63
C PHE A 13 -69.73 23.42 -5.96
N LEU A 14 -69.09 22.26 -6.14
CA LEU A 14 -67.74 22.00 -5.64
C LEU A 14 -66.70 22.94 -6.27
N LYS A 15 -66.78 23.18 -7.60
CA LYS A 15 -65.93 24.15 -8.27
C LYS A 15 -66.11 25.54 -7.68
N ALA A 16 -67.35 25.98 -7.48
CA ALA A 16 -67.65 27.28 -6.89
C ALA A 16 -67.10 27.40 -5.45
N ALA A 17 -67.30 26.39 -4.61
CA ALA A 17 -66.78 26.36 -3.24
C ALA A 17 -65.25 26.37 -3.19
N VAL A 18 -64.58 25.65 -4.08
CA VAL A 18 -63.10 25.66 -4.19
C VAL A 18 -62.60 27.02 -4.67
N ILE A 19 -63.27 27.64 -5.64
CA ILE A 19 -62.92 28.98 -6.13
C ILE A 19 -63.11 30.01 -5.02
N GLU A 20 -64.24 29.98 -4.31
CA GLU A 20 -64.52 30.89 -3.20
C GLU A 20 -63.52 30.73 -2.06
N ASN A 21 -63.17 29.49 -1.69
CA ASN A 21 -62.14 29.24 -0.68
C ASN A 21 -60.77 29.78 -1.12
N SER A 22 -60.36 29.53 -2.37
CA SER A 22 -59.10 30.03 -2.94
C SER A 22 -59.05 31.57 -2.97
N LEU A 23 -60.16 32.22 -3.33
CA LEU A 23 -60.29 33.67 -3.30
C LEU A 23 -60.24 34.22 -1.88
N ASN A 24 -60.84 33.53 -0.91
CA ASN A 24 -60.79 33.92 0.50
C ASN A 24 -59.38 33.76 1.09
N GLU A 25 -58.66 32.69 0.76
CA GLU A 25 -57.27 32.48 1.21
C GLU A 25 -56.31 33.55 0.68
N THR A 26 -56.58 34.06 -0.53
CA THR A 26 -55.74 35.07 -1.19
C THR A 26 -56.26 36.50 -1.01
N LYS A 27 -57.40 36.70 -0.33
CA LYS A 27 -58.05 38.00 -0.15
C LYS A 27 -57.16 39.05 0.52
N ASP A 28 -56.34 38.59 1.47
CA ASP A 28 -55.44 39.44 2.24
C ASP A 28 -54.04 39.55 1.60
N TYR A 29 -53.84 38.95 0.42
CA TYR A 29 -52.55 38.97 -0.24
C TYR A 29 -52.37 40.32 -0.95
N PRO A 30 -51.15 40.88 -0.95
CA PRO A 30 -50.85 42.06 -1.74
C PRO A 30 -51.12 41.79 -3.23
N SER A 31 -51.39 42.84 -4.00
CA SER A 31 -51.59 42.70 -5.44
C SER A 31 -50.34 42.13 -6.12
N GLU A 32 -50.48 41.43 -7.25
CA GLU A 32 -49.32 40.85 -7.97
C GLU A 32 -48.24 41.91 -8.29
N LYS A 33 -48.64 43.15 -8.54
CA LYS A 33 -47.73 44.28 -8.77
C LYS A 33 -46.94 44.65 -7.53
N GLU A 34 -47.57 44.62 -6.36
CA GLU A 34 -46.91 44.85 -5.07
C GLU A 34 -45.99 43.69 -4.75
N ILE A 35 -46.44 42.44 -4.89
CA ILE A 35 -45.62 41.24 -4.68
C ILE A 35 -44.34 41.28 -5.52
N ASN A 36 -44.46 41.59 -6.81
CA ASN A 36 -43.32 41.68 -7.72
C ASN A 36 -42.39 42.86 -7.44
N SER A 37 -42.85 43.86 -6.67
CA SER A 37 -42.04 44.99 -6.21
C SER A 37 -41.32 44.72 -4.88
N ILE A 38 -41.66 43.64 -4.17
CA ILE A 38 -41.00 43.27 -2.91
C ILE A 38 -39.58 42.78 -3.21
N ILE A 39 -38.60 43.51 -2.69
CA ILE A 39 -37.20 43.09 -2.73
C ILE A 39 -36.99 42.05 -1.63
N LEU A 40 -36.80 40.79 -2.02
CA LEU A 40 -36.47 39.74 -1.05
C LEU A 40 -35.11 40.02 -0.39
N PRO A 41 -35.01 39.92 0.94
CA PRO A 41 -33.72 39.96 1.63
C PRO A 41 -32.79 38.84 1.15
N GLU A 42 -31.50 39.15 1.02
CA GLU A 42 -30.47 38.27 0.45
C GLU A 42 -30.38 36.89 1.14
N HIS A 43 -30.64 36.84 2.45
CA HIS A 43 -30.58 35.59 3.23
C HIS A 43 -31.66 34.58 2.83
N TYR A 44 -32.82 35.02 2.32
CA TYR A 44 -33.85 34.12 1.79
C TYR A 44 -33.46 33.56 0.43
N ASP A 45 -32.85 34.38 -0.43
CA ASP A 45 -32.39 33.93 -1.74
C ASP A 45 -31.28 32.87 -1.62
N TRP A 46 -30.33 33.05 -0.69
CA TRP A 46 -29.31 32.05 -0.41
C TRP A 46 -29.91 30.70 0.05
N ARG A 47 -30.90 30.73 0.95
CA ARG A 47 -31.59 29.51 1.41
C ARG A 47 -32.31 28.81 0.26
N MET A 48 -33.02 29.57 -0.56
CA MET A 48 -33.77 29.04 -1.70
C MET A 48 -32.83 28.42 -2.74
N ARG A 49 -31.74 29.10 -3.09
CA ARG A 49 -30.69 28.56 -3.98
C ARG A 49 -30.07 27.28 -3.43
N LYS A 50 -29.82 27.21 -2.13
CA LYS A 50 -29.26 26.01 -1.47
C LYS A 50 -30.20 24.81 -1.61
N ILE A 51 -31.50 24.99 -1.38
CA ILE A 51 -32.52 23.94 -1.52
C ILE A 51 -32.61 23.48 -2.98
N ILE A 52 -32.70 24.43 -3.92
CA ILE A 52 -32.78 24.12 -5.36
C ILE A 52 -31.54 23.35 -5.82
N LYS A 53 -30.34 23.75 -5.38
CA LYS A 53 -29.08 23.06 -5.70
C LYS A 53 -29.08 21.63 -5.16
N HIS A 54 -29.52 21.43 -3.91
CA HIS A 54 -29.58 20.10 -3.30
C HIS A 54 -30.58 19.18 -4.01
N TYR A 55 -31.78 19.68 -4.35
CA TYR A 55 -32.78 18.92 -5.08
C TYR A 55 -32.31 18.52 -6.48
N ARG A 56 -31.73 19.47 -7.23
CA ARG A 56 -31.18 19.20 -8.57
C ARG A 56 -30.03 18.19 -8.51
N TYR A 57 -29.15 18.30 -7.53
CA TYR A 57 -28.08 17.33 -7.30
C TYR A 57 -28.68 15.93 -7.05
N ARG A 58 -29.59 15.79 -6.07
CA ARG A 58 -30.19 14.50 -5.75
C ARG A 58 -30.90 13.86 -6.94
N LYS A 59 -31.67 14.63 -7.70
CA LYS A 59 -32.38 14.16 -8.90
C LYS A 59 -31.43 13.74 -10.03
N ASN A 60 -30.37 14.51 -10.27
CA ASN A 60 -29.52 14.32 -11.45
C ASN A 60 -28.34 13.37 -11.20
N VAL A 61 -27.94 13.14 -9.95
CA VAL A 61 -26.70 12.40 -9.65
C VAL A 61 -27.00 10.96 -9.19
N GLU A 62 -28.19 10.66 -8.65
CA GLU A 62 -28.52 9.31 -8.16
C GLU A 62 -28.47 8.23 -9.25
N VAL A 63 -28.92 8.55 -10.47
CA VAL A 63 -28.92 7.62 -11.61
C VAL A 63 -27.50 7.37 -12.14
N PRO A 64 -26.71 8.39 -12.56
CA PRO A 64 -25.36 8.15 -13.06
C PRO A 64 -24.41 7.56 -12.02
N LEU A 65 -24.56 7.88 -10.71
CA LEU A 65 -23.77 7.24 -9.66
C LEU A 65 -24.02 5.73 -9.57
N ARG A 66 -25.27 5.27 -9.75
CA ARG A 66 -25.59 3.83 -9.73
C ARG A 66 -24.95 3.10 -10.90
N TYR A 67 -24.99 3.67 -12.10
CA TYR A 67 -24.33 3.08 -13.28
C TYR A 67 -22.80 3.16 -13.17
N GLY A 68 -22.26 4.28 -12.66
CA GLY A 68 -20.83 4.44 -12.41
C GLY A 68 -20.29 3.42 -11.42
N LYS A 69 -21.03 3.12 -10.35
CA LYS A 69 -20.67 2.05 -9.40
C LYS A 69 -20.61 0.68 -10.06
N LYS A 70 -21.59 0.33 -10.90
CA LYS A 70 -21.60 -0.94 -11.64
C LYS A 70 -20.42 -1.06 -12.60
N ILE A 71 -20.12 0.01 -13.35
CA ILE A 71 -18.98 0.04 -14.27
C ILE A 71 -17.67 -0.09 -13.48
N ALA A 72 -17.51 0.65 -12.38
CA ALA A 72 -16.33 0.56 -11.54
C ALA A 72 -16.12 -0.86 -10.98
N SER A 73 -17.19 -1.54 -10.54
CA SER A 73 -17.11 -2.92 -10.09
C SER A 73 -16.65 -3.88 -11.20
N ILE A 74 -17.15 -3.71 -12.43
CA ILE A 74 -16.72 -4.54 -13.58
C ILE A 74 -15.25 -4.28 -13.92
N VAL A 75 -14.83 -3.02 -13.93
CA VAL A 75 -13.43 -2.64 -14.18
C VAL A 75 -12.52 -3.24 -13.11
N LEU A 76 -12.91 -3.20 -11.83
CA LEU A 76 -12.16 -3.82 -10.74
C LEU A 76 -12.04 -5.33 -10.90
N LEU A 77 -13.11 -6.01 -11.33
CA LEU A 77 -13.07 -7.45 -11.61
C LEU A 77 -12.11 -7.77 -12.75
N ILE A 78 -12.17 -7.02 -13.86
CA ILE A 78 -11.26 -7.21 -14.99
C ILE A 78 -9.82 -6.95 -14.56
N MET A 79 -9.57 -5.87 -13.83
CA MET A 79 -8.25 -5.52 -13.32
C MET A 79 -7.70 -6.61 -12.39
N GLY A 80 -8.54 -7.17 -11.51
CA GLY A 80 -8.18 -8.29 -10.64
C GLY A 80 -7.81 -9.54 -11.42
N ILE A 81 -8.62 -9.92 -12.41
CA ILE A 81 -8.34 -11.09 -13.27
C ILE A 81 -7.03 -10.87 -14.05
N SER A 82 -6.84 -9.70 -14.66
CA SER A 82 -5.61 -9.35 -15.36
C SER A 82 -4.40 -9.38 -14.44
N PHE A 83 -4.52 -8.87 -13.21
CA PHE A 83 -3.46 -8.91 -12.21
C PHE A 83 -3.08 -10.36 -11.84
N THR A 84 -4.06 -11.24 -11.63
CA THR A 84 -3.79 -12.68 -11.36
C THR A 84 -3.14 -13.39 -12.56
N ALA A 85 -3.52 -13.02 -13.79
CA ALA A 85 -2.91 -13.58 -14.99
C ALA A 85 -1.45 -13.12 -15.14
N LEU A 86 -1.16 -11.85 -14.83
CA LEU A 86 0.20 -11.31 -14.83
C LEU A 86 1.09 -12.01 -13.78
N LEU A 87 0.55 -12.28 -12.57
CA LEU A 87 1.24 -13.02 -11.52
C LEU A 87 1.55 -14.49 -11.87
N SER A 88 0.91 -15.04 -12.91
CA SER A 88 1.22 -16.39 -13.41
C SER A 88 2.50 -16.43 -14.24
N SER A 89 3.02 -15.27 -14.67
CA SER A 89 4.33 -15.15 -15.31
C SER A 89 5.45 -15.18 -14.27
N GLU A 90 6.47 -15.99 -14.52
CA GLU A 90 7.60 -16.17 -13.61
C GLU A 90 8.43 -14.88 -13.45
N GLU A 91 8.60 -14.11 -14.53
CA GLU A 91 9.29 -12.82 -14.54
C GLU A 91 8.56 -11.76 -13.70
N VAL A 92 7.23 -11.69 -13.85
CA VAL A 92 6.40 -10.72 -13.11
C VAL A 92 6.34 -11.09 -11.63
N ARG A 93 6.24 -12.38 -11.31
CA ARG A 93 6.27 -12.87 -9.93
C ARG A 93 7.59 -12.50 -9.24
N ALA A 94 8.73 -12.69 -9.91
CA ALA A 94 10.03 -12.30 -9.38
C ALA A 94 10.14 -10.78 -9.14
N ALA A 95 9.63 -9.95 -10.06
CA ALA A 95 9.60 -8.51 -9.89
C ALA A 95 8.64 -8.04 -8.76
N CYS A 96 7.49 -8.69 -8.60
CA CYS A 96 6.53 -8.38 -7.52
C CYS A 96 7.01 -8.83 -6.14
N GLN A 97 7.74 -9.95 -6.04
CA GLN A 97 8.35 -10.39 -4.77
C GLN A 97 9.29 -9.32 -4.20
N ASN A 98 10.07 -8.65 -5.04
CA ASN A 98 10.95 -7.55 -4.62
C ASN A 98 10.18 -6.35 -4.01
N VAL A 99 8.91 -6.14 -4.38
CA VAL A 99 8.07 -5.03 -3.89
C VAL A 99 7.34 -5.41 -2.59
N ILE A 100 6.93 -6.67 -2.42
CA ILE A 100 6.20 -7.15 -1.23
C ILE A 100 7.13 -7.25 0.01
N ILE A 101 8.45 -7.30 -0.20
CA ILE A 101 9.45 -7.32 0.87
C ILE A 101 9.55 -6.00 1.65
N HIS A 102 8.95 -4.90 1.17
CA HIS A 102 8.94 -3.63 1.89
C HIS A 102 7.53 -3.28 2.39
N ILE A 103 7.29 -3.55 3.67
CA ILE A 103 6.55 -2.76 4.69
C ILE A 103 5.98 -3.74 5.73
N TYR A 104 6.81 -4.15 6.69
CA TYR A 104 6.34 -4.46 8.04
C TYR A 104 6.95 -3.42 8.97
N GLU A 105 6.16 -2.81 9.86
CA GLU A 105 6.57 -1.64 10.67
C GLU A 105 7.82 -1.89 11.53
N LYS A 106 8.13 -3.15 11.87
CA LYS A 106 9.15 -3.50 12.87
C LYS A 106 10.29 -4.38 12.37
N TYR A 107 10.15 -5.00 11.20
CA TYR A 107 11.18 -5.92 10.70
C TYR A 107 11.17 -5.99 9.18
N ILE A 108 12.33 -6.34 8.63
CA ILE A 108 12.48 -6.73 7.23
C ILE A 108 12.64 -8.24 7.21
N GLN A 109 11.78 -8.90 6.45
CA GLN A 109 11.80 -10.35 6.25
C GLN A 109 12.48 -10.65 4.91
N PHE A 110 13.56 -11.44 4.95
CA PHE A 110 14.20 -12.00 3.77
C PHE A 110 13.81 -13.47 3.70
N ASP A 111 13.03 -13.84 2.68
CA ASP A 111 12.71 -15.23 2.39
C ASP A 111 13.58 -15.74 1.24
N PHE A 112 14.35 -16.77 1.51
CA PHE A 112 15.13 -17.49 0.51
C PHE A 112 14.49 -18.83 0.23
N ALA A 113 14.33 -19.08 -1.07
CA ALA A 113 13.97 -20.37 -1.61
C ALA A 113 15.20 -20.93 -2.33
N SER A 114 15.80 -21.99 -1.80
CA SER A 114 16.90 -22.70 -2.46
C SER A 114 16.39 -23.37 -3.73
N THR A 115 17.09 -23.18 -4.84
CA THR A 115 16.93 -24.00 -6.04
C THR A 115 17.87 -25.19 -5.89
N ASP A 116 17.35 -26.42 -5.96
CA ASP A 116 18.04 -27.69 -5.71
C ASP A 116 19.43 -27.78 -6.38
N SER A 117 20.47 -27.27 -5.73
CA SER A 117 21.85 -27.34 -6.21
C SER A 117 22.70 -28.06 -5.16
N ASP A 118 22.91 -29.35 -5.41
CA ASP A 118 23.62 -30.30 -4.55
C ASP A 118 25.15 -30.04 -4.42
N THR A 119 25.64 -28.87 -4.82
CA THR A 119 27.09 -28.59 -4.88
C THR A 119 27.44 -27.20 -4.37
N ILE A 120 27.32 -27.01 -3.06
CA ILE A 120 27.98 -25.89 -2.40
C ILE A 120 29.47 -26.23 -2.25
N GLY A 121 30.28 -25.55 -3.06
CA GLY A 121 31.73 -25.57 -2.98
C GLY A 121 32.27 -25.19 -1.60
N ASN A 122 33.54 -25.46 -1.36
CA ASN A 122 34.20 -24.93 -0.16
C ASN A 122 34.33 -23.42 -0.31
N LEU A 123 33.58 -22.68 0.49
CA LEU A 123 33.64 -21.23 0.54
C LEU A 123 34.95 -20.79 1.19
N GLU A 124 35.75 -20.00 0.46
CA GLU A 124 37.00 -19.45 0.94
C GLU A 124 36.97 -17.92 0.97
N CYS A 125 37.38 -17.33 2.09
CA CYS A 125 37.52 -15.88 2.22
C CYS A 125 38.97 -15.48 1.96
N THR A 126 39.23 -14.80 0.84
CA THR A 126 40.59 -14.43 0.42
C THR A 126 41.09 -13.11 1.01
N TYR A 127 40.24 -12.36 1.71
CA TYR A 127 40.60 -11.10 2.35
C TYR A 127 39.99 -11.00 3.75
N LEU A 128 40.85 -10.70 4.72
CA LEU A 128 40.46 -10.42 6.10
C LEU A 128 41.24 -9.19 6.57
N PRO A 129 40.65 -8.30 7.39
CA PRO A 129 41.37 -7.15 7.93
C PRO A 129 42.54 -7.57 8.82
N ASP A 130 43.56 -6.73 8.91
CA ASP A 130 44.74 -6.97 9.73
C ASP A 130 44.34 -7.23 11.20
N GLY A 131 44.96 -8.23 11.81
CA GLY A 131 44.73 -8.61 13.22
C GLY A 131 43.56 -9.54 13.48
N TYR A 132 42.76 -9.88 12.45
CA TYR A 132 41.76 -10.93 12.57
C TYR A 132 42.32 -12.30 12.17
N TYR A 133 41.89 -13.34 12.86
CA TYR A 133 42.22 -14.74 12.56
C TYR A 133 40.98 -15.63 12.67
N LEU A 134 40.99 -16.77 11.98
CA LEU A 134 39.89 -17.73 12.04
C LEU A 134 39.81 -18.34 13.44
N LEU A 135 38.67 -18.16 14.11
CA LEU A 135 38.38 -18.74 15.41
C LEU A 135 37.67 -20.09 15.27
N GLU A 136 36.59 -20.10 14.48
CA GLU A 136 35.73 -21.27 14.32
C GLU A 136 35.13 -21.32 12.90
N SER A 137 34.98 -22.52 12.36
CA SER A 137 34.24 -22.77 11.12
C SER A 137 33.41 -24.03 11.28
N THR A 138 32.09 -23.87 11.27
CA THR A 138 31.13 -24.96 11.46
C THR A 138 30.24 -25.05 10.23
N LYS A 139 30.32 -26.19 9.52
CA LYS A 139 29.49 -26.51 8.34
C LYS A 139 28.56 -27.67 8.67
N ASN A 140 27.29 -27.53 8.35
CA ASN A 140 26.32 -28.63 8.33
C ASN A 140 25.56 -28.63 7.00
N GLU A 141 24.55 -29.49 6.87
CA GLU A 141 23.75 -29.64 5.66
C GLU A 141 22.89 -28.39 5.32
N TYR A 142 22.67 -27.51 6.29
CA TYR A 142 21.77 -26.36 6.17
C TYR A 142 22.51 -25.03 6.04
N ARG A 143 23.67 -24.91 6.68
CA ARG A 143 24.43 -23.65 6.78
C ARG A 143 25.92 -23.86 7.00
N LEU A 144 26.69 -22.83 6.65
CA LEU A 144 28.07 -22.60 7.06
C LEU A 144 28.14 -21.37 7.96
N GLN A 145 28.80 -21.50 9.10
CA GLN A 145 29.11 -20.40 10.00
C GLN A 145 30.62 -20.30 10.16
N VAL A 146 31.18 -19.12 9.89
CA VAL A 146 32.60 -18.83 10.03
C VAL A 146 32.76 -17.61 10.93
N ILE A 147 33.57 -17.75 11.97
CA ILE A 147 33.80 -16.74 12.99
C ILE A 147 35.28 -16.38 12.97
N TYR A 148 35.57 -15.10 12.73
CA TYR A 148 36.92 -14.53 12.87
C TYR A 148 36.96 -13.64 14.10
N LYS A 149 38.07 -13.66 14.83
CA LYS A 149 38.28 -12.87 16.04
C LYS A 149 39.60 -12.08 15.93
N ASN A 150 39.65 -10.90 16.54
CA ASN A 150 40.89 -10.16 16.74
C ASN A 150 41.34 -10.17 18.23
N ASP A 151 42.52 -9.64 18.50
CA ASP A 151 43.07 -9.56 19.87
C ASP A 151 42.25 -8.67 20.82
N SER A 152 41.39 -7.78 20.29
CA SER A 152 40.48 -6.92 21.05
C SER A 152 39.12 -7.59 21.34
N GLU A 153 38.99 -8.88 21.02
CA GLU A 153 37.76 -9.66 21.09
C GLU A 153 36.63 -9.26 20.13
N ASP A 154 36.89 -8.38 19.16
CA ASP A 154 35.94 -8.10 18.11
C ASP A 154 35.79 -9.31 17.19
N ILE A 155 34.55 -9.56 16.80
CA ILE A 155 34.19 -10.73 16.00
C ILE A 155 33.58 -10.30 14.67
N ILE A 156 34.08 -10.88 13.59
CA ILE A 156 33.43 -10.92 12.28
C ILE A 156 32.77 -12.28 12.14
N GLU A 157 31.48 -12.29 11.83
CA GLU A 157 30.71 -13.52 11.62
C GLU A 157 30.17 -13.56 10.19
N LEU A 158 30.48 -14.64 9.48
CA LEU A 158 29.90 -14.97 8.19
C LEU A 158 28.96 -16.18 8.37
N LEU A 159 27.72 -16.01 7.94
CA LEU A 159 26.70 -17.05 7.95
C LEU A 159 26.18 -17.24 6.53
N VAL A 160 26.18 -18.47 6.05
CA VAL A 160 25.72 -18.82 4.71
C VAL A 160 24.66 -19.91 4.83
N TYR A 161 23.47 -19.67 4.30
CA TYR A 161 22.38 -20.64 4.27
C TYR A 161 22.27 -21.28 2.89
N PHE A 162 22.21 -22.61 2.90
CA PHE A 162 22.23 -23.46 1.72
C PHE A 162 20.82 -23.93 1.29
N GLN A 163 19.89 -23.91 2.23
CA GLN A 163 18.49 -24.27 2.05
C GLN A 163 17.58 -23.10 2.40
N ASN A 164 16.28 -23.25 2.15
CA ASN A 164 15.27 -22.25 2.47
C ASN A 164 15.49 -21.62 3.85
N SER A 165 15.63 -20.30 3.88
CA SER A 165 15.92 -19.55 5.09
C SER A 165 15.05 -18.30 5.15
N THR A 166 14.53 -17.99 6.33
CA THR A 166 13.85 -16.73 6.58
C THR A 166 14.65 -15.94 7.60
N THR A 167 15.18 -14.80 7.19
CA THR A 167 15.91 -13.89 8.08
C THR A 167 15.05 -12.69 8.42
N TYR A 168 14.87 -12.46 9.72
CA TYR A 168 14.24 -11.25 10.25
C TYR A 168 15.34 -10.29 10.70
N ILE A 169 15.36 -9.09 10.15
CA ILE A 169 16.21 -7.99 10.65
C ILE A 169 15.28 -6.92 11.22
N ASP A 170 15.45 -6.65 12.51
CA ASP A 170 14.74 -5.58 13.21
C ASP A 170 15.06 -4.24 12.53
N ASN A 171 14.03 -3.49 12.14
CA ASN A 171 14.22 -2.22 11.44
C ASN A 171 14.42 -1.04 12.41
N GLU A 172 14.18 -1.22 13.71
CA GLU A 172 14.25 -0.12 14.68
C GLU A 172 15.69 0.29 15.01
N HIS A 173 16.67 -0.60 14.80
CA HIS A 173 18.07 -0.42 15.18
C HIS A 173 19.05 -0.26 14.02
N TYR A 174 18.54 -0.14 12.78
CA TYR A 174 19.39 -0.12 11.59
C TYR A 174 18.96 0.90 10.54
N ILE A 175 19.94 1.58 9.96
CA ILE A 175 19.77 2.36 8.73
C ILE A 175 20.11 1.44 7.55
N VAL A 176 19.13 1.21 6.69
CA VAL A 176 19.24 0.29 5.56
C VAL A 176 19.64 1.04 4.29
N SER A 177 20.67 0.56 3.60
CA SER A 177 21.09 1.08 2.29
C SER A 177 21.35 -0.04 1.29
N ASP A 178 21.06 0.22 0.03
CA ASP A 178 21.42 -0.71 -1.05
C ASP A 178 22.93 -0.66 -1.33
N ILE A 179 23.49 -1.83 -1.61
CA ILE A 179 24.90 -2.01 -1.99
C ILE A 179 25.02 -2.99 -3.16
N HIS A 180 26.21 -3.03 -3.75
CA HIS A 180 26.56 -4.03 -4.76
C HIS A 180 27.82 -4.77 -4.31
N ILE A 181 27.81 -6.09 -4.44
CA ILE A 181 28.95 -6.97 -4.16
C ILE A 181 29.22 -7.75 -5.44
N ASN A 182 30.34 -7.50 -6.12
CA ASN A 182 30.67 -8.15 -7.40
C ASN A 182 29.54 -8.05 -8.46
N GLY A 183 28.80 -6.93 -8.47
CA GLY A 183 27.66 -6.71 -9.37
C GLY A 183 26.33 -7.32 -8.92
N ILE A 184 26.32 -8.06 -7.81
CA ILE A 184 25.12 -8.63 -7.19
C ILE A 184 24.53 -7.60 -6.22
N GLN A 185 23.22 -7.38 -6.29
CA GLN A 185 22.53 -6.48 -5.38
C GLN A 185 22.47 -7.07 -3.97
N GLY A 186 22.82 -6.27 -2.96
CA GLY A 186 22.71 -6.61 -1.55
C GLY A 186 22.20 -5.44 -0.72
N LYS A 187 22.03 -5.67 0.57
CA LYS A 187 21.64 -4.65 1.54
C LYS A 187 22.66 -4.54 2.67
N PHE A 188 22.97 -3.31 3.04
CA PHE A 188 23.76 -2.98 4.21
C PHE A 188 22.86 -2.42 5.30
N PHE A 189 23.01 -2.96 6.49
CA PHE A 189 22.31 -2.58 7.71
C PHE A 189 23.35 -1.94 8.62
N GLU A 190 23.34 -0.62 8.66
CA GLU A 190 24.20 0.16 9.52
C GLU A 190 23.54 0.29 10.89
N SER A 191 24.20 -0.18 11.93
CA SER A 191 23.61 -0.11 13.27
C SER A 191 23.62 1.31 13.81
N THR A 192 22.52 1.70 14.45
CA THR A 192 22.40 2.98 15.17
C THR A 192 22.77 2.87 16.66
N ASP A 193 23.02 1.66 17.17
CA ASP A 193 23.37 1.40 18.57
C ASP A 193 24.64 0.55 18.67
N THR A 194 25.54 0.95 19.55
CA THR A 194 26.78 0.26 19.92
C THR A 194 26.62 -1.21 20.33
N ASN A 195 25.43 -1.63 20.74
CA ASN A 195 25.15 -3.03 21.10
C ASN A 195 24.99 -3.96 19.89
N PHE A 196 24.79 -3.41 18.69
CA PHE A 196 24.51 -4.16 17.48
C PHE A 196 25.63 -3.97 16.46
N LYS A 197 25.93 -5.04 15.71
CA LYS A 197 26.95 -5.03 14.66
C LYS A 197 26.33 -4.60 13.34
N ASN A 198 27.11 -3.94 12.50
CA ASN A 198 26.72 -3.75 11.11
C ASN A 198 26.53 -5.11 10.43
N CYS A 199 25.60 -5.18 9.48
CA CYS A 199 25.30 -6.41 8.77
C CYS A 199 25.23 -6.15 7.27
N ILE A 200 25.74 -7.08 6.47
CA ILE A 200 25.47 -7.15 5.04
C ILE A 200 24.67 -8.42 4.77
N ALA A 201 23.61 -8.32 3.99
CA ALA A 201 22.89 -9.48 3.45
C ALA A 201 22.85 -9.41 1.92
N TRP A 202 23.20 -10.51 1.27
CA TRP A 202 23.14 -10.64 -0.18
C TRP A 202 22.88 -12.10 -0.57
N HIS A 203 22.39 -12.29 -1.78
CA HIS A 203 21.96 -13.58 -2.27
C HIS A 203 22.74 -13.95 -3.52
N THR A 204 23.15 -15.22 -3.62
CA THR A 204 23.83 -15.77 -4.79
C THR A 204 23.27 -17.15 -5.13
N GLU A 205 23.67 -17.71 -6.25
CA GLU A 205 23.34 -19.11 -6.61
C GLU A 205 23.83 -20.13 -5.57
N GLN A 206 24.90 -19.82 -4.82
CA GLN A 206 25.48 -20.70 -3.81
C GLN A 206 24.72 -20.68 -2.48
N GLY A 207 23.82 -19.70 -2.28
CA GLY A 207 23.08 -19.52 -1.04
C GLY A 207 22.91 -18.07 -0.61
N ASP A 208 22.35 -17.93 0.58
CA ASP A 208 22.08 -16.67 1.25
C ASP A 208 23.22 -16.31 2.20
N PHE A 209 23.83 -15.15 1.99
CA PHE A 209 25.00 -14.71 2.73
C PHE A 209 24.63 -13.60 3.70
N ARG A 210 25.16 -13.72 4.92
CA ARG A 210 25.07 -12.70 5.96
C ARG A 210 26.43 -12.49 6.60
N LEU A 211 26.93 -11.26 6.53
CA LEU A 211 28.19 -10.85 7.15
C LEU A 211 27.91 -9.81 8.24
N SER A 212 28.29 -10.11 9.49
CA SER A 212 28.09 -9.20 10.62
C SER A 212 29.42 -8.82 11.28
N ALA A 213 29.69 -7.53 11.44
CA ALA A 213 30.92 -7.03 12.04
C ALA A 213 30.78 -5.60 12.59
N SER A 214 31.57 -5.25 13.59
CA SER A 214 31.74 -3.86 14.07
C SER A 214 32.76 -3.10 13.21
N LEU A 215 32.63 -3.20 11.88
CA LEU A 215 33.55 -2.61 10.91
C LEU A 215 32.84 -1.59 10.02
N GLU A 216 33.61 -0.69 9.44
CA GLU A 216 33.11 0.26 8.46
C GLU A 216 32.58 -0.44 7.20
N LYS A 217 31.53 0.14 6.60
CA LYS A 217 30.86 -0.36 5.40
C LYS A 217 31.82 -0.78 4.29
N GLY A 218 32.82 0.06 3.99
CA GLY A 218 33.78 -0.21 2.91
C GLY A 218 34.64 -1.46 3.15
N ILE A 219 35.05 -1.69 4.39
CA ILE A 219 35.84 -2.88 4.76
C ILE A 219 34.97 -4.13 4.65
N MET A 220 33.73 -4.06 5.15
CA MET A 220 32.79 -5.19 5.06
C MET A 220 32.44 -5.56 3.62
N ILE A 221 32.23 -4.58 2.74
CA ILE A 221 32.02 -4.82 1.31
C ILE A 221 33.23 -5.53 0.72
N LYS A 222 34.45 -5.07 1.03
CA LYS A 222 35.68 -5.69 0.54
C LYS A 222 35.85 -7.14 1.03
N ILE A 223 35.44 -7.46 2.26
CA ILE A 223 35.40 -8.85 2.75
C ILE A 223 34.40 -9.65 1.90
N ALA A 224 33.18 -9.14 1.73
CA ALA A 224 32.13 -9.83 0.97
C ALA A 224 32.50 -10.08 -0.50
N GLU A 225 33.16 -9.13 -1.16
CA GLU A 225 33.66 -9.27 -2.54
C GLU A 225 34.74 -10.34 -2.70
N ASN A 226 35.43 -10.68 -1.62
CA ASN A 226 36.54 -11.63 -1.58
C ASN A 226 36.14 -13.01 -1.03
N ILE A 227 34.84 -13.29 -0.95
CA ILE A 227 34.32 -14.64 -0.66
C ILE A 227 34.12 -15.36 -2.00
N LYS A 228 34.69 -16.56 -2.14
CA LYS A 228 34.63 -17.39 -3.36
C LYS A 228 34.08 -18.77 -3.10
#